data_AF-I4YD02-F1
#
_entry.id   AF-I4YD02-F1
#
_cell.length_a   1.000
_cell.length_b   1.000
_cell.length_c   1.000
_cell.angle_alpha   90.00
_cell.angle_beta   90.00
_cell.angle_gamma   90.00
#
_symmetry.space_group_name_H-M   'P 1'
#
loop_
_entity.id
_entity.type
_entity.pdbx_description
1 polymer ?
#
loop_
_entity_poly.entity_id
_entity_poly.type
_entity_poly.pdbx_seq_one_letter_code
_entity_poly.pdbx_strand_id
1 'polypeptide(L)'
;MNPQLAQGCVFENGFNAALAYEEMKKRGCTYITMRWVKNHWRFIIWKLSAIIRSCPTELTRWTSEEVVRQLLYRYEREHNLAERSCIKRIQEHDSSSTRPMVLCVSGIISNNIIELTDGWYPIHAQIDECLSRALSRRRIKLGCKISIIGARLLSGYEGTDVLDAVGTCNLSITANSTSLTRWDEKLGFQPPLTGFVSTIGSLSFDGGLISLLDVVITKIFPLAYIDSEQRANDHAWDEVEEMKRLQEEQNRINLESESDSHKRMKEIKYIEDILMRLDDATSNIAMSRNNPDEIDADDELDTIIAITDSKERNKRIRSLNGSIAVNIAISARERMMKIAKQPNENKAERRKVRNFRVIRIEDYSNGIKAKKSAQLHIWDAVTLNTQLTEGQRFKITNCNPTRQKSWPSKGQSGEVYLSTRRNTRFYNVNNA
;
A
#
# COMPACT_ATOMS: atom_id res chain seq x y z
N MET A 1 -1.98 -33.42 27.15
CA MET A 1 -1.17 -33.57 25.93
C MET A 1 -1.01 -32.21 25.25
N ASN A 2 0.20 -31.85 24.82
CA ASN A 2 0.44 -30.67 23.98
C ASN A 2 0.26 -31.03 22.48
N PRO A 3 0.13 -30.05 21.57
CA PRO A 3 -0.08 -30.31 20.14
C PRO A 3 1.01 -31.15 19.48
N GLN A 4 2.27 -31.01 19.93
CA GLN A 4 3.43 -31.68 19.36
C GLN A 4 3.42 -33.18 19.68
N LEU A 5 3.11 -33.52 20.94
CA LEU A 5 3.01 -34.91 21.39
C LEU A 5 1.75 -35.60 20.84
N ALA A 6 0.68 -34.85 20.57
CA ALA A 6 -0.58 -35.41 20.07
C ALA A 6 -0.43 -36.15 18.73
N GLN A 7 0.52 -35.74 17.88
CA GLN A 7 0.76 -36.41 16.60
C GLN A 7 1.27 -37.84 16.75
N GLY A 8 2.06 -38.11 17.80
CA GLY A 8 2.63 -39.43 18.10
C GLY A 8 1.83 -40.24 19.12
N CYS A 9 0.61 -39.81 19.47
CA CYS A 9 -0.22 -40.50 20.45
C CYS A 9 -0.58 -41.91 19.97
N VAL A 10 -0.44 -42.87 20.88
CA VAL A 10 -0.83 -44.28 20.72
C VAL A 10 -1.77 -44.62 21.87
N PHE A 11 -2.91 -45.24 21.57
CA PHE A 11 -3.85 -45.74 22.58
C PHE A 11 -3.30 -47.01 23.25
N GLU A 12 -3.83 -47.37 24.42
CA GLU A 12 -3.38 -48.54 25.19
C GLU A 12 -3.48 -49.86 24.41
N ASN A 13 -4.49 -49.97 23.53
CA ASN A 13 -4.67 -51.10 22.61
C ASN A 13 -3.69 -51.09 21.40
N GLY A 14 -2.71 -50.18 21.38
CA GLY A 14 -1.76 -49.99 20.29
C GLY A 14 -2.30 -49.17 19.11
N PHE A 15 -3.55 -48.70 19.15
CA PHE A 15 -4.16 -47.96 18.05
C PHE A 15 -3.47 -46.60 17.85
N ASN A 16 -3.08 -46.29 16.62
CA ASN A 16 -2.29 -45.10 16.27
C ASN A 16 -2.72 -44.53 14.92
N ALA A 17 -2.10 -43.43 14.49
CA ALA A 17 -2.42 -42.77 13.23
C ALA A 17 -2.28 -43.68 11.98
N ALA A 18 -1.36 -44.64 11.98
CA ALA A 18 -1.20 -45.56 10.86
C ALA A 18 -2.34 -46.58 10.79
N LEU A 19 -2.73 -47.14 11.94
CA LEU A 19 -3.91 -48.02 12.02
C LEU A 19 -5.20 -47.27 11.68
N ALA A 20 -5.32 -46.01 12.09
CA ALA A 20 -6.43 -45.15 11.70
C ALA A 20 -6.50 -44.92 10.19
N TYR A 21 -5.36 -44.77 9.51
CA TYR A 21 -5.30 -44.65 8.05
C TYR A 21 -5.80 -45.92 7.34
N GLU A 22 -5.38 -47.10 7.80
CA GLU A 22 -5.87 -48.37 7.25
C GLU A 22 -7.37 -48.55 7.51
N GLU A 23 -7.85 -48.18 8.70
CA GLU A 23 -9.27 -48.26 9.05
C GLU A 23 -10.13 -47.31 8.19
N MET A 24 -9.67 -46.07 7.97
CA MET A 24 -10.33 -45.12 7.07
C MET A 24 -10.43 -45.66 5.64
N LYS A 25 -9.35 -46.29 5.13
CA LYS A 25 -9.36 -46.93 3.81
C LYS A 25 -10.36 -48.08 3.71
N LYS A 26 -10.41 -48.95 4.74
CA LYS A 26 -11.39 -50.04 4.80
C LYS A 26 -12.84 -49.53 4.76
N ARG A 27 -13.09 -48.33 5.29
CA ARG A 27 -14.39 -47.66 5.27
C ARG A 27 -14.68 -46.87 3.99
N GLY A 28 -13.84 -47.00 2.96
CA GLY A 28 -14.08 -46.41 1.64
C GLY A 28 -13.50 -44.99 1.46
N CYS A 29 -12.70 -44.48 2.39
CA CYS A 29 -12.00 -43.20 2.19
C CYS A 29 -10.80 -43.38 1.25
N THR A 30 -11.02 -43.20 -0.05
CA THR A 30 -10.02 -43.49 -1.10
C THR A 30 -9.03 -42.36 -1.35
N TYR A 31 -9.43 -41.10 -1.11
CA TYR A 31 -8.65 -39.90 -1.44
C TYR A 31 -7.87 -39.31 -0.25
N ILE A 32 -7.33 -40.16 0.63
CA ILE A 32 -6.56 -39.73 1.80
C ILE A 32 -5.09 -40.16 1.70
N THR A 33 -4.20 -39.35 2.28
CA THR A 33 -2.79 -39.70 2.45
C THR A 33 -2.48 -39.94 3.93
N MET A 34 -1.38 -40.65 4.20
CA MET A 34 -0.88 -40.81 5.57
C MET A 34 -0.59 -39.44 6.23
N ARG A 35 -0.13 -38.46 5.45
CA ARG A 35 0.13 -37.09 5.94
C ARG A 35 -1.16 -36.39 6.36
N TRP A 36 -2.23 -36.53 5.58
CA TRP A 36 -3.56 -36.01 5.92
C TRP A 36 -4.08 -36.61 7.23
N VAL A 37 -3.98 -37.95 7.40
CA VAL A 37 -4.42 -38.61 8.63
C VAL A 37 -3.57 -38.17 9.83
N LYS A 38 -2.23 -38.13 9.71
CA LYS A 38 -1.35 -37.66 10.79
C LYS A 38 -1.66 -36.22 11.23
N ASN A 39 -1.94 -35.33 10.27
CA ASN A 39 -2.32 -33.95 10.56
C ASN A 39 -3.62 -33.87 11.36
N HIS A 40 -4.68 -34.55 10.90
CA HIS A 40 -5.96 -34.47 11.60
C HIS A 40 -5.98 -35.26 12.90
N TRP A 41 -5.28 -36.39 12.97
CA TRP A 41 -5.03 -37.13 14.20
C TRP A 41 -4.48 -36.22 15.29
N ARG A 42 -3.41 -35.48 14.99
CA ARG A 42 -2.79 -34.50 15.90
C ARG A 42 -3.83 -33.55 16.51
N PHE A 43 -4.65 -32.90 15.69
CA PHE A 43 -5.63 -31.92 16.18
C PHE A 43 -6.83 -32.55 16.88
N ILE A 44 -7.29 -33.72 16.44
CA ILE A 44 -8.38 -34.45 17.11
C ILE A 44 -7.95 -34.91 18.50
N ILE A 45 -6.78 -35.54 18.61
CA ILE A 45 -6.20 -35.99 19.87
C ILE A 45 -5.99 -34.81 20.82
N TRP A 46 -5.38 -33.72 20.33
CA TRP A 46 -5.16 -32.54 21.15
C TRP A 46 -6.47 -31.93 21.66
N LYS A 47 -7.48 -31.83 20.79
CA LYS A 47 -8.81 -31.34 21.16
C LYS A 47 -9.48 -32.21 22.22
N LEU A 48 -9.55 -33.53 22.00
CA LEU A 48 -10.16 -34.47 22.94
C LEU A 48 -9.44 -34.44 24.29
N SER A 49 -8.11 -34.50 24.28
CA SER A 49 -7.26 -34.36 25.47
C SER A 49 -7.54 -33.06 26.24
N ALA A 50 -7.75 -31.95 25.53
CA ALA A 50 -8.07 -30.67 26.16
C ALA A 50 -9.48 -30.65 26.76
N ILE A 51 -10.47 -31.17 26.04
CA ILE A 51 -11.86 -31.29 26.51
C ILE A 51 -11.91 -32.11 27.80
N ILE A 52 -11.31 -33.31 27.82
CA ILE A 52 -11.35 -34.20 28.98
C ILE A 52 -10.65 -33.57 30.19
N ARG A 53 -9.53 -32.87 29.97
CA ARG A 53 -8.84 -32.15 31.05
C ARG A 53 -9.69 -31.04 31.66
N SER A 54 -10.47 -30.34 30.85
CA SER A 54 -11.34 -29.24 31.29
C SER A 54 -12.70 -29.73 31.80
N CYS A 55 -13.16 -30.88 31.31
CA CYS A 55 -14.44 -31.49 31.61
C CYS A 55 -14.25 -33.02 31.73
N PRO A 56 -13.84 -33.52 32.92
CA PRO A 56 -13.52 -34.94 33.10
C PRO A 56 -14.68 -35.91 32.82
N THR A 57 -15.93 -35.44 32.85
CA THR A 57 -17.11 -36.25 32.49
C THR A 57 -17.11 -36.70 31.02
N GLU A 58 -16.36 -36.03 30.16
CA GLU A 58 -16.21 -36.38 28.74
C GLU A 58 -15.19 -37.50 28.49
N LEU A 59 -14.64 -38.13 29.54
CA LEU A 59 -13.62 -39.19 29.43
C LEU A 59 -14.09 -40.37 28.56
N THR A 60 -15.39 -40.64 28.51
CA THR A 60 -15.99 -41.68 27.66
C THR A 60 -15.72 -41.48 26.16
N ARG A 61 -15.34 -40.26 25.75
CA ARG A 61 -14.96 -39.93 24.37
C ARG A 61 -13.49 -40.17 24.06
N TRP A 62 -12.68 -40.58 25.05
CA TRP A 62 -11.28 -40.91 24.84
C TRP A 62 -11.12 -42.34 24.29
N THR A 63 -11.54 -42.55 23.05
CA THR A 63 -11.48 -43.86 22.40
C THR A 63 -10.95 -43.77 20.98
N SER A 64 -10.35 -44.86 20.48
CA SER A 64 -9.93 -44.96 19.08
C SER A 64 -11.10 -44.75 18.12
N GLU A 65 -12.29 -45.23 18.49
CA GLU A 65 -13.50 -45.16 17.69
C GLU A 65 -13.99 -43.71 17.54
N GLU A 66 -13.92 -42.90 18.61
CA GLU A 66 -14.27 -41.47 18.54
C GLU A 66 -13.29 -40.70 17.63
N VAL A 67 -12.00 -41.06 17.65
CA VAL A 67 -11.01 -40.44 16.76
C VAL A 67 -11.29 -40.80 15.30
N VAL A 68 -11.54 -42.08 15.00
CA VAL A 68 -11.93 -42.53 13.65
C VAL A 68 -13.23 -41.86 13.21
N ARG A 69 -14.24 -41.76 14.07
CA ARG A 69 -15.50 -41.05 13.78
C ARG A 69 -15.26 -39.60 13.38
N GLN A 70 -14.35 -38.89 14.06
CA GLN A 70 -14.00 -37.52 13.71
C GLN A 70 -13.14 -37.42 12.44
N LEU A 71 -12.29 -38.40 12.15
CA LEU A 71 -11.57 -38.48 10.86
C LEU A 71 -12.54 -38.68 9.69
N LEU A 72 -13.52 -39.58 9.84
CA LEU A 72 -14.60 -39.78 8.85
C LEU A 72 -15.40 -38.50 8.64
N TYR A 73 -15.75 -37.80 9.71
CA TYR A 73 -16.40 -36.49 9.60
C TYR A 73 -15.55 -35.49 8.81
N ARG A 74 -14.24 -35.41 9.05
CA ARG A 74 -13.36 -34.51 8.29
C ARG A 74 -13.27 -34.89 6.82
N TYR A 75 -13.22 -36.20 6.53
CA TYR A 75 -13.23 -36.71 5.16
C TYR A 75 -14.53 -36.31 4.44
N GLU A 76 -15.68 -36.50 5.08
CA GLU A 76 -16.98 -36.11 4.53
C GLU A 76 -17.03 -34.61 4.20
N ARG A 77 -16.61 -33.74 5.14
CA ARG A 77 -16.63 -32.29 4.91
C ARG A 77 -15.67 -31.87 3.81
N GLU A 78 -14.42 -32.32 3.85
CA GLU A 78 -13.38 -31.82 2.94
C GLU A 78 -13.42 -32.46 1.55
N HIS A 79 -13.60 -33.79 1.47
CA HIS A 79 -13.54 -34.51 0.20
C HIS A 79 -14.91 -34.65 -0.46
N ASN A 80 -15.95 -35.06 0.29
CA ASN A 80 -17.26 -35.34 -0.30
C ASN A 80 -18.08 -34.05 -0.50
N LEU A 81 -18.07 -33.16 0.49
CA LEU A 81 -18.79 -31.88 0.43
C LEU A 81 -17.93 -30.71 -0.08
N ALA A 82 -16.64 -30.95 -0.38
CA ALA A 82 -15.70 -29.95 -0.88
C ALA A 82 -15.58 -28.69 0.01
N GLU A 83 -15.86 -28.81 1.31
CA GLU A 83 -15.77 -27.71 2.24
C GLU A 83 -14.33 -27.50 2.73
N ARG A 84 -13.74 -26.39 2.30
CA ARG A 84 -12.36 -26.03 2.64
C ARG A 84 -12.31 -25.15 3.89
N SER A 85 -11.43 -25.52 4.81
CA SER A 85 -11.15 -24.78 6.04
C SER A 85 -10.50 -23.41 5.78
N CYS A 86 -10.40 -22.59 6.83
CA CYS A 86 -9.91 -21.22 6.73
C CYS A 86 -8.47 -21.16 6.18
N ILE A 87 -7.57 -21.94 6.76
CA ILE A 87 -6.16 -21.97 6.37
C ILE A 87 -6.01 -22.61 4.99
N LYS A 88 -6.76 -23.68 4.69
CA LYS A 88 -6.73 -24.33 3.37
C LYS A 88 -7.08 -23.35 2.26
N ARG A 89 -8.17 -22.60 2.42
CA ARG A 89 -8.59 -21.54 1.47
C ARG A 89 -7.57 -20.41 1.33
N ILE A 90 -6.79 -20.12 2.37
CA ILE A 90 -5.75 -19.08 2.29
C ILE A 90 -4.53 -19.60 1.53
N GLN A 91 -4.06 -20.81 1.85
CA GLN A 91 -2.88 -21.41 1.20
C GLN A 91 -3.12 -21.73 -0.27
N GLU A 92 -4.33 -22.17 -0.61
CA GLU A 92 -4.76 -22.47 -1.99
C GLU A 92 -5.24 -21.21 -2.74
N HIS A 93 -5.08 -20.01 -2.14
CA HIS A 93 -5.43 -18.69 -2.71
C HIS A 93 -6.91 -18.48 -3.05
N ASP A 94 -7.82 -19.34 -2.58
CA ASP A 94 -9.27 -19.17 -2.71
C ASP A 94 -9.85 -18.05 -1.84
N SER A 95 -9.10 -17.53 -0.88
CA SER A 95 -9.55 -16.48 0.04
C SER A 95 -8.42 -15.62 0.56
N SER A 96 -8.71 -14.32 0.69
CA SER A 96 -7.72 -13.37 1.21
C SER A 96 -7.39 -13.63 2.69
N SER A 97 -6.10 -13.64 3.00
CA SER A 97 -5.56 -13.65 4.37
C SER A 97 -5.94 -12.39 5.17
N THR A 98 -6.42 -11.33 4.51
CA THR A 98 -6.79 -10.08 5.18
C THR A 98 -8.12 -10.17 5.93
N ARG A 99 -8.94 -11.18 5.62
CA ARG A 99 -10.25 -11.40 6.25
C ARG A 99 -10.09 -11.62 7.76
N PRO A 100 -11.04 -11.14 8.58
CA PRO A 100 -11.09 -11.47 10.00
C PRO A 100 -11.10 -12.98 10.22
N MET A 101 -10.25 -13.47 11.11
CA MET A 101 -10.20 -14.88 11.48
C MET A 101 -9.79 -15.06 12.93
N VAL A 102 -10.12 -16.22 13.50
CA VAL A 102 -9.66 -16.65 14.82
C VAL A 102 -8.85 -17.92 14.65
N LEU A 103 -7.60 -17.89 15.08
CA LEU A 103 -6.69 -19.04 15.02
C LEU A 103 -6.19 -19.38 16.43
N CYS A 104 -5.79 -20.63 16.64
CA CYS A 104 -5.22 -21.10 17.88
C CYS A 104 -3.71 -21.29 17.74
N VAL A 105 -2.93 -20.90 18.75
CA VAL A 105 -1.48 -21.15 18.79
C VAL A 105 -1.24 -22.64 19.02
N SER A 106 -0.74 -23.35 18.02
CA SER A 106 -0.43 -24.79 18.08
C SER A 106 1.05 -25.09 18.21
N GLY A 107 1.93 -24.11 18.03
CA GLY A 107 3.37 -24.28 18.19
C GLY A 107 4.11 -22.96 18.36
N ILE A 108 5.29 -23.03 18.98
CA ILE A 108 6.24 -21.91 19.07
C ILE A 108 7.52 -22.41 18.42
N ILE A 109 7.87 -21.84 17.26
CA ILE A 109 8.99 -22.33 16.43
C ILE A 109 10.25 -21.56 16.78
N SER A 110 10.12 -20.24 16.92
CA SER A 110 11.18 -19.34 17.36
C SER A 110 10.58 -18.13 18.07
N ASN A 111 11.42 -17.18 18.50
CA ASN A 111 10.94 -15.96 19.13
C ASN A 111 10.06 -15.09 18.22
N ASN A 112 10.18 -15.24 16.90
CA ASN A 112 9.50 -14.40 15.91
C ASN A 112 8.61 -15.21 14.94
N ILE A 113 8.49 -16.53 15.15
CA ILE A 113 7.65 -17.40 14.34
C ILE A 113 6.88 -18.35 15.26
N ILE A 114 5.55 -18.31 15.14
CA ILE A 114 4.65 -19.23 15.83
C ILE A 114 3.86 -20.06 14.81
N GLU A 115 3.43 -21.25 15.21
CA GLU A 115 2.50 -22.06 14.43
C GLU A 115 1.07 -21.81 14.95
N LEU A 116 0.18 -21.48 14.02
CA LEU A 116 -1.24 -21.24 14.24
C LEU A 116 -2.07 -22.33 13.57
N THR A 117 -3.29 -22.56 14.05
CA THR A 117 -4.24 -23.49 13.43
C THR A 117 -5.67 -22.98 13.48
N ASP A 118 -6.45 -23.32 12.46
CA ASP A 118 -7.91 -23.16 12.44
C ASP A 118 -8.64 -24.42 12.97
N GLY A 119 -7.89 -25.38 13.50
CA GLY A 119 -8.36 -26.70 13.94
C GLY A 119 -8.33 -27.76 12.85
N TRP A 120 -8.13 -27.39 11.59
CA TRP A 120 -8.00 -28.28 10.45
C TRP A 120 -6.55 -28.46 10.03
N TYR A 121 -5.87 -27.34 9.80
CA TYR A 121 -4.49 -27.30 9.33
C TYR A 121 -3.63 -26.32 10.13
N PRO A 122 -2.31 -26.51 10.16
CA PRO A 122 -1.37 -25.54 10.70
C PRO A 122 -0.94 -24.53 9.63
N ILE A 123 -0.53 -23.34 10.09
CA ILE A 123 0.17 -22.33 9.28
C ILE A 123 1.19 -21.62 10.16
N HIS A 124 2.38 -21.36 9.63
CA HIS A 124 3.37 -20.56 10.35
C HIS A 124 3.02 -19.08 10.22
N ALA A 125 3.23 -18.32 11.28
CA ALA A 125 3.01 -16.89 11.32
C ALA A 125 4.25 -16.18 11.84
N GLN A 126 4.79 -15.27 11.03
CA GLN A 126 5.78 -14.28 11.43
C GLN A 126 5.09 -13.18 12.24
N ILE A 127 5.67 -12.87 13.40
CA ILE A 127 5.15 -11.89 14.34
C ILE A 127 6.10 -10.68 14.46
N ASP A 128 5.54 -9.53 14.83
CA ASP A 128 6.32 -8.31 15.11
C ASP A 128 6.93 -8.31 16.51
N GLU A 129 7.79 -7.33 16.79
CA GLU A 129 8.50 -7.19 18.07
C GLU A 129 7.53 -7.06 19.27
N CYS A 130 6.38 -6.43 19.07
CA CYS A 130 5.37 -6.29 20.11
C CYS A 130 4.78 -7.66 20.50
N LEU A 131 4.45 -8.49 19.51
CA LEU A 131 4.00 -9.87 19.72
C LEU A 131 5.13 -10.77 20.24
N SER A 132 6.38 -10.61 19.79
CA SER A 132 7.54 -11.34 20.33
C SER A 132 7.74 -11.05 21.82
N ARG A 133 7.57 -9.79 22.25
CA ARG A 133 7.55 -9.43 23.67
C ARG A 133 6.36 -10.03 24.42
N ALA A 134 5.20 -10.16 23.77
CA ALA A 134 4.04 -10.82 24.36
C ALA A 134 4.28 -12.34 24.54
N LEU A 135 5.00 -12.97 23.61
CA LEU A 135 5.43 -14.37 23.68
C LEU A 135 6.45 -14.59 24.81
N SER A 136 7.49 -13.76 24.90
CA SER A 136 8.53 -13.88 25.94
C SER A 136 7.96 -13.66 27.35
N ARG A 137 6.98 -12.76 27.50
CA ARG A 137 6.22 -12.53 28.74
C ARG A 137 5.14 -13.59 28.99
N ARG A 138 5.05 -14.62 28.15
CA ARG A 138 4.05 -15.69 28.21
C ARG A 138 2.61 -15.18 28.23
N ARG A 139 2.31 -14.04 27.58
CA ARG A 139 0.92 -13.61 27.36
C ARG A 139 0.28 -14.41 26.23
N ILE A 140 1.07 -14.71 25.20
CA ILE A 140 0.72 -15.66 24.15
C ILE A 140 1.35 -17.01 24.54
N LYS A 141 0.54 -18.07 24.58
CA LYS A 141 0.96 -19.43 24.94
C LYS A 141 0.31 -20.44 24.00
N LEU A 142 0.82 -21.67 24.01
CA LEU A 142 0.17 -22.80 23.33
C LEU A 142 -1.29 -22.94 23.80
N GLY A 143 -2.20 -23.13 22.85
CA GLY A 143 -3.64 -23.23 23.09
C GLY A 143 -4.38 -21.90 23.19
N CYS A 144 -3.69 -20.76 23.19
CA CYS A 144 -4.36 -19.46 23.13
C CYS A 144 -5.04 -19.26 21.78
N LYS A 145 -6.29 -18.79 21.79
CA LYS A 145 -6.99 -18.32 20.59
C LYS A 145 -6.73 -16.84 20.38
N ILE A 146 -6.38 -16.46 19.15
CA ILE A 146 -6.11 -15.08 18.75
C ILE A 146 -7.03 -14.68 17.59
N SER A 147 -7.64 -13.50 17.70
CA SER A 147 -8.33 -12.83 16.60
C SER A 147 -7.30 -12.06 15.81
N ILE A 148 -7.36 -12.21 14.49
CA ILE A 148 -6.44 -11.60 13.53
C ILE A 148 -7.28 -10.92 12.46
N ILE A 149 -6.90 -9.69 12.09
CA ILE A 149 -7.46 -8.97 10.94
C ILE A 149 -6.30 -8.44 10.10
N GLY A 150 -6.46 -8.39 8.78
CA GLY A 150 -5.48 -7.74 7.90
C GLY A 150 -4.13 -8.45 7.82
N ALA A 151 -4.08 -9.76 8.08
CA ALA A 151 -2.86 -10.53 7.91
C ALA A 151 -2.43 -10.55 6.44
N ARG A 152 -1.10 -10.57 6.22
CA ARG A 152 -0.53 -10.77 4.89
C ARG A 152 -0.07 -12.21 4.73
N LEU A 153 -0.35 -12.80 3.58
CA LEU A 153 0.26 -14.06 3.18
C LEU A 153 1.61 -13.76 2.51
N LEU A 154 2.67 -14.36 3.04
CA LEU A 154 4.01 -14.37 2.48
C LEU A 154 4.17 -15.70 1.74
N SER A 155 3.75 -15.74 0.47
CA SER A 155 3.79 -16.93 -0.38
C SER A 155 4.36 -16.61 -1.77
N GLY A 156 4.59 -17.64 -2.57
CA GLY A 156 4.79 -17.51 -4.01
C GLY A 156 3.51 -17.06 -4.74
N TYR A 157 3.60 -17.01 -6.08
CA TYR A 157 2.51 -16.54 -6.96
C TYR A 157 1.34 -17.51 -7.10
N GLU A 158 1.55 -18.80 -6.83
CA GLU A 158 0.54 -19.84 -6.98
C GLU A 158 0.09 -20.42 -5.63
N GLY A 159 -1.17 -20.83 -5.59
CA GLY A 159 -1.72 -21.58 -4.47
C GLY A 159 -1.03 -22.93 -4.33
N THR A 160 -0.72 -23.32 -3.10
CA THR A 160 -0.07 -24.60 -2.78
C THR A 160 -0.99 -25.43 -1.89
N ASP A 161 -0.96 -26.76 -2.03
CA ASP A 161 -1.69 -27.64 -1.11
C ASP A 161 -1.33 -27.27 0.34
N VAL A 162 -2.36 -27.20 1.18
CA VAL A 162 -2.24 -26.70 2.54
C VAL A 162 -1.19 -27.43 3.40
N LEU A 163 -0.97 -28.73 3.18
CA LEU A 163 0.02 -29.49 3.93
C LEU A 163 1.43 -29.23 3.40
N ASP A 164 1.60 -29.06 2.09
CA ASP A 164 2.88 -28.73 1.45
C ASP A 164 3.31 -27.28 1.68
N ALA A 165 2.35 -26.39 1.93
CA ALA A 165 2.56 -24.98 2.21
C ALA A 165 3.13 -24.70 3.62
N VAL A 166 3.14 -25.70 4.52
CA VAL A 166 3.59 -25.52 5.91
C VAL A 166 5.08 -25.20 5.96
N GLY A 167 5.42 -23.99 6.39
CA GLY A 167 6.80 -23.50 6.52
C GLY A 167 7.38 -22.88 5.25
N THR A 168 6.69 -22.97 4.12
CA THR A 168 7.04 -22.29 2.86
C THR A 168 6.19 -21.04 2.65
N CYS A 169 4.90 -21.11 2.97
CA CYS A 169 3.95 -20.01 2.87
C CYS A 169 3.48 -19.60 4.27
N ASN A 170 3.92 -18.42 4.71
CA ASN A 170 3.75 -17.96 6.09
C ASN A 170 2.76 -16.79 6.16
N LEU A 171 1.98 -16.70 7.23
CA LEU A 171 1.27 -15.46 7.56
C LEU A 171 2.24 -14.45 8.16
N SER A 172 1.97 -13.17 7.94
CA SER A 172 2.54 -12.05 8.68
C SER A 172 1.42 -11.36 9.44
N ILE A 173 1.51 -11.37 10.77
CA ILE A 173 0.54 -10.77 11.66
C ILE A 173 1.18 -9.66 12.50
N THR A 174 0.37 -8.68 12.88
CA THR A 174 0.84 -7.48 13.60
C THR A 174 0.04 -7.30 14.89
N ALA A 175 0.69 -6.80 15.95
CA ALA A 175 0.09 -6.67 17.27
C ALA A 175 -1.13 -5.74 17.28
N ASN A 176 -1.07 -4.63 16.55
CA ASN A 176 -2.14 -3.66 16.44
C ASN A 176 -3.34 -4.15 15.63
N SER A 177 -3.25 -5.35 15.05
CA SER A 177 -4.34 -6.03 14.35
C SER A 177 -4.60 -7.44 14.89
N THR A 178 -4.09 -7.75 16.10
CA THR A 178 -4.23 -9.05 16.74
C THR A 178 -4.67 -8.87 18.19
N SER A 179 -5.54 -9.73 18.69
CA SER A 179 -5.88 -9.78 20.12
C SER A 179 -6.12 -11.19 20.61
N LEU A 180 -6.01 -11.40 21.92
CA LEU A 180 -6.47 -12.63 22.55
C LEU A 180 -8.00 -12.67 22.54
N THR A 181 -8.56 -13.85 22.25
CA THR A 181 -10.01 -14.07 22.19
C THR A 181 -10.49 -14.93 23.34
N ARG A 182 -11.82 -15.03 23.48
CA ARG A 182 -12.43 -15.94 24.44
C ARG A 182 -12.05 -17.40 24.13
N TRP A 183 -12.06 -18.23 25.16
CA TRP A 183 -11.67 -19.63 25.06
C TRP A 183 -12.63 -20.43 24.16
N ASP A 184 -13.91 -20.04 24.07
CA ASP A 184 -14.99 -20.69 23.34
C ASP A 184 -15.15 -20.17 21.89
N GLU A 185 -14.42 -19.13 21.50
CA GLU A 185 -14.52 -18.50 20.18
C GLU A 185 -14.28 -19.52 19.05
N LYS A 186 -15.14 -19.53 18.01
CA LYS A 186 -15.04 -20.51 16.93
C LYS A 186 -13.80 -20.22 16.06
N LEU A 187 -12.99 -21.24 15.79
CA LEU A 187 -11.83 -21.11 14.90
C LEU A 187 -12.24 -20.95 13.44
N GLY A 188 -11.40 -20.27 12.67
CA GLY A 188 -11.58 -20.00 11.25
C GLY A 188 -12.05 -18.57 10.95
N PHE A 189 -12.55 -18.36 9.74
CA PHE A 189 -13.04 -17.05 9.29
C PHE A 189 -14.18 -16.55 10.18
N GLN A 190 -14.12 -15.26 10.51
CA GLN A 190 -15.20 -14.53 11.15
C GLN A 190 -15.98 -13.72 10.10
N PRO A 191 -17.27 -13.44 10.34
CA PRO A 191 -18.03 -12.55 9.48
C PRO A 191 -17.34 -11.18 9.26
N PRO A 192 -17.55 -10.52 8.10
CA PRO A 192 -16.98 -9.20 7.86
C PRO A 192 -17.37 -8.21 8.95
N LEU A 193 -16.44 -7.33 9.36
CA LEU A 193 -16.63 -6.35 10.44
C LEU A 193 -17.01 -6.95 11.82
N THR A 194 -16.97 -8.28 11.95
CA THR A 194 -17.03 -8.99 13.22
C THR A 194 -15.62 -9.52 13.52
N GLY A 195 -15.05 -9.07 14.62
CA GLY A 195 -13.64 -9.29 14.92
C GLY A 195 -13.14 -8.24 15.88
N PHE A 196 -11.90 -8.42 16.33
CA PHE A 196 -11.26 -7.45 17.21
C PHE A 196 -11.20 -6.07 16.56
N VAL A 197 -11.72 -5.08 17.27
CA VAL A 197 -11.53 -3.66 16.95
C VAL A 197 -10.41 -3.15 17.83
N SER A 198 -9.38 -2.56 17.22
CA SER A 198 -8.28 -1.98 17.97
C SER A 198 -8.77 -0.73 18.69
N THR A 199 -8.47 -0.67 19.98
CA THR A 199 -8.67 0.56 20.77
C THR A 199 -7.37 1.37 20.75
N ILE A 200 -7.46 2.68 20.70
CA ILE A 200 -6.33 3.61 20.82
C ILE A 200 -5.48 3.24 22.05
N GLY A 201 -6.12 2.87 23.16
CA GLY A 201 -5.41 2.42 24.36
C GLY A 201 -4.68 1.10 24.27
N SER A 202 -5.02 0.23 23.33
CA SER A 202 -4.35 -1.05 23.06
C SER A 202 -3.19 -0.95 22.08
N LEU A 203 -3.05 0.17 21.36
CA LEU A 203 -2.04 0.33 20.33
C LEU A 203 -0.62 0.35 20.91
N SER A 204 0.30 -0.22 20.14
CA SER A 204 1.75 -0.12 20.36
C SER A 204 2.40 0.56 19.16
N PHE A 205 3.41 1.40 19.41
CA PHE A 205 4.12 2.11 18.34
C PHE A 205 4.84 1.14 17.37
N ASP A 206 5.29 0.00 17.87
CA ASP A 206 5.98 -1.08 17.15
C ASP A 206 5.05 -2.23 16.78
N GLY A 207 3.75 -2.08 17.00
CA GLY A 207 2.74 -3.12 16.76
C GLY A 207 2.27 -3.24 15.31
N GLY A 208 3.00 -2.67 14.36
CA GLY A 208 2.67 -2.70 12.94
C GLY A 208 1.35 -2.00 12.57
N LEU A 209 0.76 -2.43 11.46
CA LEU A 209 -0.45 -1.87 10.87
C LEU A 209 -1.66 -2.00 11.80
N ILE A 210 -2.52 -0.99 11.81
CA ILE A 210 -3.81 -0.99 12.50
C ILE A 210 -4.90 -1.29 11.46
N SER A 211 -5.50 -2.48 11.52
CA SER A 211 -6.47 -2.91 10.52
C SER A 211 -7.82 -2.23 10.66
N LEU A 212 -8.29 -1.99 11.89
CA LEU A 212 -9.60 -1.43 12.17
C LEU A 212 -9.62 -0.67 13.50
N LEU A 213 -10.08 0.58 13.45
CA LEU A 213 -10.41 1.44 14.58
C LEU A 213 -11.90 1.76 14.55
N ASP A 214 -12.51 1.94 15.73
CA ASP A 214 -13.88 2.45 15.88
C ASP A 214 -13.83 3.66 16.80
N VAL A 215 -14.06 4.83 16.23
CA VAL A 215 -13.71 6.12 16.84
C VAL A 215 -14.76 7.18 16.61
N VAL A 216 -14.76 8.19 17.47
CA VAL A 216 -15.49 9.45 17.27
C VAL A 216 -14.50 10.54 16.94
N ILE A 217 -14.80 11.35 15.91
CA ILE A 217 -13.99 12.53 15.57
C ILE A 217 -14.32 13.63 16.57
N THR A 218 -13.34 14.08 17.35
CA THR A 218 -13.54 15.13 18.35
C THR A 218 -13.06 16.50 17.89
N LYS A 219 -12.08 16.54 16.97
CA LYS A 219 -11.60 17.78 16.39
C LYS A 219 -11.16 17.60 14.94
N ILE A 220 -11.47 18.54 14.08
CA ILE A 220 -10.95 18.63 12.72
C ILE A 220 -10.11 19.91 12.62
N PHE A 221 -8.84 19.77 12.28
CA PHE A 221 -7.96 20.91 12.07
C PHE A 221 -8.04 21.39 10.60
N PRO A 222 -7.69 22.66 10.31
CA PRO A 222 -7.62 23.18 8.94
C PRO A 222 -6.71 22.35 8.03
N LEU A 223 -6.90 22.48 6.72
CA LEU A 223 -5.98 21.87 5.76
C LEU A 223 -4.61 22.53 5.87
N ALA A 224 -3.55 21.74 5.72
CA ALA A 224 -2.19 22.22 5.70
C ALA A 224 -1.43 21.63 4.50
N TYR A 225 -0.38 22.31 4.09
CA TYR A 225 0.44 21.97 2.94
C TYR A 225 1.90 21.85 3.35
N ILE A 226 2.63 20.98 2.66
CA ILE A 226 4.07 20.77 2.87
C ILE A 226 4.74 20.44 1.53
N ASP A 227 5.98 20.89 1.37
CA ASP A 227 6.80 20.50 0.22
C ASP A 227 7.21 19.02 0.34
N SER A 228 6.98 18.26 -0.71
CA SER A 228 7.30 16.83 -0.76
C SER A 228 8.79 16.54 -0.85
N GLU A 229 9.59 17.48 -1.34
CA GLU A 229 11.04 17.29 -1.50
C GLU A 229 11.87 17.71 -0.28
N GLN A 230 11.20 18.07 0.82
CA GLN A 230 11.78 18.35 2.14
C GLN A 230 13.20 18.94 2.10
N ARG A 231 13.30 20.27 1.93
CA ARG A 231 14.43 20.97 2.54
C ARG A 231 14.23 20.91 4.05
N ALA A 232 15.27 20.56 4.80
CA ALA A 232 15.23 20.19 6.22
C ALA A 232 14.67 21.23 7.22
N ASN A 233 14.14 22.36 6.74
CA ASN A 233 13.69 23.48 7.55
C ASN A 233 12.35 24.08 7.11
N ASP A 234 11.61 23.43 6.20
CA ASP A 234 10.35 23.99 5.71
C ASP A 234 9.17 23.54 6.58
N HIS A 235 8.47 24.52 7.16
CA HIS A 235 7.31 24.30 8.02
C HIS A 235 6.05 24.09 7.18
N ALA A 236 5.06 23.37 7.72
CA ALA A 236 3.76 23.28 7.06
C ALA A 236 3.06 24.65 7.08
N TRP A 237 2.37 24.99 6.00
CA TRP A 237 1.63 26.26 5.84
C TRP A 237 0.14 26.01 5.61
N ASP A 238 -0.66 27.06 5.71
CA ASP A 238 -2.13 27.01 5.62
C ASP A 238 -2.66 27.23 4.18
N GLU A 239 -3.99 27.19 4.03
CA GLU A 239 -4.67 27.39 2.75
C GLU A 239 -4.46 28.80 2.19
N VAL A 240 -4.38 29.83 3.04
CA VAL A 240 -4.21 31.22 2.60
C VAL A 240 -2.81 31.42 2.01
N GLU A 241 -1.79 30.90 2.69
CA GLU A 241 -0.43 30.96 2.21
C GLU A 241 -0.21 30.10 0.96
N GLU A 242 -0.86 28.93 0.85
CA GLU A 242 -0.75 28.13 -0.38
C GLU A 242 -1.36 28.84 -1.59
N MET A 243 -2.51 29.53 -1.42
CA MET A 243 -3.10 30.34 -2.49
C MET A 243 -2.15 31.45 -2.94
N LYS A 244 -1.45 32.09 -2.00
CA LYS A 244 -0.43 33.10 -2.33
C LYS A 244 0.75 32.49 -3.08
N ARG A 245 1.29 31.36 -2.62
CA ARG A 245 2.41 30.66 -3.28
C ARG A 245 2.03 30.17 -4.68
N LEU A 246 0.80 29.68 -4.88
CA LEU A 246 0.28 29.31 -6.20
C LEU A 246 0.18 30.52 -7.13
N GLN A 247 -0.27 31.66 -6.63
CA GLN A 247 -0.32 32.89 -7.41
C GLN A 247 1.09 33.37 -7.80
N GLU A 248 2.04 33.34 -6.87
CA GLU A 248 3.44 33.69 -7.13
C GLU A 248 4.09 32.75 -8.16
N GLU A 249 3.84 31.45 -8.04
CA GLU A 249 4.30 30.44 -9.01
C GLU A 249 3.69 30.67 -10.40
N GLN A 250 2.37 30.91 -10.47
CA GLN A 250 1.70 31.21 -11.73
C GLN A 250 2.23 32.50 -12.35
N ASN A 251 2.48 33.54 -11.55
CA ASN A 251 3.05 34.80 -12.01
C ASN A 251 4.48 34.59 -12.55
N ARG A 252 5.31 33.79 -11.89
CA ARG A 252 6.66 33.46 -12.36
C ARG A 252 6.62 32.71 -13.70
N ILE A 253 5.76 31.69 -13.81
CA ILE A 253 5.55 30.94 -15.05
C ILE A 253 5.10 31.87 -16.18
N ASN A 254 4.17 32.79 -15.89
CA ASN A 254 3.68 33.76 -16.87
C ASN A 254 4.80 34.71 -17.32
N LEU A 255 5.58 35.27 -16.39
CA LEU A 255 6.69 36.19 -16.68
C LEU A 255 7.80 35.51 -17.51
N GLU A 256 8.17 34.29 -17.18
CA GLU A 256 9.14 33.50 -17.96
C GLU A 256 8.60 33.24 -19.37
N SER A 257 7.34 32.83 -19.48
CA SER A 257 6.67 32.62 -20.77
C SER A 257 6.58 33.91 -21.60
N GLU A 258 6.31 35.06 -20.98
CA GLU A 258 6.28 36.37 -21.62
C GLU A 258 7.68 36.81 -22.08
N SER A 259 8.69 36.62 -21.24
CA SER A 259 10.10 36.92 -21.56
C SER A 259 10.59 36.10 -22.75
N ASP A 260 10.33 34.79 -22.75
CA ASP A 260 10.70 33.91 -23.86
C ASP A 260 9.91 34.25 -25.13
N SER A 261 8.62 34.61 -25.00
CA SER A 261 7.84 35.12 -26.13
C SER A 261 8.37 36.45 -26.67
N HIS A 262 8.84 37.34 -25.79
CA HIS A 262 9.42 38.62 -26.18
C HIS A 262 10.78 38.46 -26.88
N LYS A 263 11.63 37.54 -26.41
CA LYS A 263 12.90 37.18 -27.09
C LYS A 263 12.64 36.63 -28.49
N ARG A 264 11.70 35.69 -28.63
CA ARG A 264 11.29 35.16 -29.94
C ARG A 264 10.74 36.24 -30.85
N MET A 265 9.90 37.13 -30.34
CA MET A 265 9.35 38.24 -31.13
C MET A 265 10.45 39.17 -31.64
N LYS A 266 11.48 39.45 -30.83
CA LYS A 266 12.65 40.23 -31.25
C LYS A 266 13.44 39.51 -32.35
N GLU A 267 13.65 38.21 -32.21
CA GLU A 267 14.35 37.40 -33.22
C GLU A 267 13.57 37.35 -34.54
N ILE A 268 12.27 37.13 -34.49
CA ILE A 268 11.38 37.17 -35.66
C ILE A 268 11.46 38.52 -36.36
N LYS A 269 11.36 39.64 -35.62
CA LYS A 269 11.49 40.98 -36.18
C LYS A 269 12.87 41.26 -36.79
N TYR A 270 13.92 40.70 -36.19
CA TYR A 270 15.27 40.85 -36.73
C TYR A 270 15.43 40.11 -38.07
N ILE A 271 14.90 38.89 -38.17
CA ILE A 271 14.88 38.13 -39.42
C ILE A 271 13.97 38.82 -40.45
N GLU A 272 12.84 39.40 -40.03
CA GLU A 272 11.94 40.17 -40.90
C GLU A 272 12.63 41.40 -41.53
N ASP A 273 13.45 42.15 -40.77
CA ASP A 273 14.26 43.26 -41.31
C ASP A 273 15.30 42.77 -42.34
N ILE A 274 15.90 41.60 -42.11
CA ILE A 274 16.83 40.98 -43.07
C ILE A 274 16.08 40.54 -44.33
N LEU A 275 14.89 39.94 -44.18
CA LEU A 275 14.02 39.54 -45.29
C LEU A 275 13.62 40.70 -46.18
N MET A 276 13.19 41.83 -45.61
CA MET A 276 12.82 43.02 -46.40
C MET A 276 13.98 43.48 -47.30
N ARG A 277 15.22 43.43 -46.79
CA ARG A 277 16.41 43.84 -47.52
C ARG A 277 16.86 42.81 -48.55
N LEU A 278 16.64 41.53 -48.29
CA LEU A 278 16.86 40.45 -49.25
C LEU A 278 15.85 40.55 -50.40
N ASP A 279 14.57 40.79 -50.10
CA ASP A 279 13.52 41.00 -51.10
C ASP A 279 13.84 42.22 -52.00
N ASP A 280 14.36 43.33 -51.45
CA ASP A 280 14.85 44.46 -52.26
C ASP A 280 16.03 44.06 -53.19
N ALA A 281 16.95 43.23 -52.70
CA ALA A 281 18.09 42.75 -53.48
C ALA A 281 17.70 41.78 -54.59
N THR A 282 16.53 41.12 -54.51
CA THR A 282 16.01 40.28 -55.60
C THR A 282 15.68 41.07 -56.86
N SER A 283 15.46 42.39 -56.76
CA SER A 283 15.16 43.26 -57.90
C SER A 283 16.40 43.62 -58.74
N ASN A 284 17.62 43.36 -58.23
CA ASN A 284 18.89 43.58 -58.95
C ASN A 284 19.22 42.43 -59.91
N ILE A 285 18.27 42.05 -60.78
CA ILE A 285 18.47 41.03 -61.83
C ILE A 285 19.26 41.67 -62.99
N ALA A 286 20.47 42.14 -62.72
CA ALA A 286 21.43 42.53 -63.74
C ALA A 286 22.34 41.32 -64.04
N MET A 287 22.05 40.69 -65.18
CA MET A 287 22.80 39.67 -65.92
C MET A 287 24.13 39.20 -65.29
N SER A 288 24.13 37.99 -64.73
CA SER A 288 25.34 37.19 -64.58
C SER A 288 25.07 35.75 -64.99
N ARG A 289 25.69 35.33 -66.10
CA ARG A 289 25.71 33.96 -66.64
C ARG A 289 26.87 33.16 -66.05
N ASN A 290 27.04 33.18 -64.73
CA ASN A 290 27.97 32.28 -64.06
C ASN A 290 27.18 31.35 -63.16
N ASN A 291 27.40 30.05 -63.34
CA ASN A 291 26.92 29.00 -62.44
C ASN A 291 27.28 29.42 -61.02
N PRO A 292 26.31 29.66 -60.13
CA PRO A 292 26.63 29.84 -58.74
C PRO A 292 27.16 28.50 -58.23
N ASP A 293 28.36 28.50 -57.65
CA ASP A 293 28.72 27.44 -56.69
C ASP A 293 27.53 27.26 -55.75
N GLU A 294 27.19 26.01 -55.41
CA GLU A 294 26.13 25.69 -54.44
C GLU A 294 26.45 26.36 -53.10
N ILE A 295 26.03 27.61 -52.94
CA ILE A 295 26.06 28.31 -51.66
C ILE A 295 24.87 27.77 -50.89
N ASP A 296 25.14 27.12 -49.77
CA ASP A 296 24.11 26.73 -48.83
C ASP A 296 23.41 27.99 -48.30
N ALA A 297 22.14 28.11 -48.61
CA ALA A 297 21.33 29.26 -48.26
C ALA A 297 21.18 29.41 -46.73
N ASP A 298 21.26 28.31 -45.98
CA ASP A 298 21.20 28.32 -44.51
C ASP A 298 22.50 28.86 -43.91
N ASP A 299 23.67 28.43 -44.42
CA ASP A 299 25.00 28.90 -43.95
C ASP A 299 25.22 30.39 -44.26
N GLU A 300 24.82 30.85 -45.45
CA GLU A 300 24.93 32.26 -45.80
C GLU A 300 23.92 33.10 -45.01
N LEU A 301 22.72 32.59 -44.71
CA LEU A 301 21.77 33.25 -43.82
C LEU A 301 22.35 33.41 -42.40
N ASP A 302 22.98 32.37 -41.85
CA ASP A 302 23.65 32.43 -40.55
C ASP A 302 24.78 33.45 -40.53
N THR A 303 25.56 33.51 -41.61
CA THR A 303 26.62 34.52 -41.79
C THR A 303 26.04 35.93 -41.80
N ILE A 304 24.93 36.17 -42.50
CA ILE A 304 24.25 37.47 -42.55
C ILE A 304 23.67 37.85 -41.18
N ILE A 305 23.07 36.90 -40.46
CA ILE A 305 22.52 37.10 -39.12
C ILE A 305 23.63 37.47 -38.12
N ALA A 306 24.81 36.84 -38.24
CA ALA A 306 25.96 37.06 -37.37
C ALA A 306 26.63 38.43 -37.54
N ILE A 307 26.44 39.11 -38.68
CA ILE A 307 26.97 40.46 -38.90
C ILE A 307 26.20 41.47 -38.03
N THR A 308 26.86 41.93 -36.96
CA THR A 308 26.31 42.91 -36.01
C THR A 308 26.24 44.33 -36.58
N ASP A 309 27.16 44.71 -37.46
CA ASP A 309 27.16 46.03 -38.09
C ASP A 309 26.13 46.13 -39.22
N SER A 310 25.17 47.04 -39.06
CA SER A 310 24.08 47.21 -40.02
C SER A 310 24.52 47.65 -41.42
N LYS A 311 25.63 48.41 -41.54
CA LYS A 311 26.11 48.90 -42.84
C LYS A 311 26.83 47.79 -43.59
N GLU A 312 27.65 47.02 -42.89
CA GLU A 312 28.34 45.85 -43.43
C GLU A 312 27.36 44.77 -43.87
N ARG A 313 26.33 44.48 -43.06
CA ARG A 313 25.26 43.54 -43.41
C ARG A 313 24.53 43.97 -44.67
N ASN A 314 24.18 45.25 -44.79
CA ASN A 314 23.52 45.77 -45.98
C ASN A 314 24.41 45.75 -47.22
N LYS A 315 25.72 46.00 -47.05
CA LYS A 315 26.69 45.89 -48.14
C LYS A 315 26.80 44.45 -48.63
N ARG A 316 26.84 43.47 -47.70
CA ARG A 316 26.85 42.04 -48.02
C ARG A 316 25.57 41.63 -48.76
N ILE A 317 24.39 42.00 -48.24
CA ILE A 317 23.09 41.70 -48.88
C ILE A 317 23.01 42.29 -50.29
N ARG A 318 23.43 43.55 -50.49
CA ARG A 318 23.43 44.20 -51.81
C ARG A 318 24.42 43.61 -52.81
N SER A 319 25.46 42.92 -52.32
CA SER A 319 26.45 42.25 -53.18
C SER A 319 26.03 40.85 -53.64
N LEU A 320 24.91 40.33 -53.12
CA LEU A 320 24.38 39.02 -53.51
C LEU A 320 23.74 39.07 -54.89
N ASN A 321 23.81 37.95 -55.61
CA ASN A 321 23.06 37.73 -56.84
C ASN A 321 21.57 37.56 -56.51
N GLY A 322 20.66 38.11 -57.33
CA GLY A 322 19.21 37.99 -57.16
C GLY A 322 18.72 36.55 -56.97
N SER A 323 19.26 35.58 -57.72
CA SER A 323 18.86 34.15 -57.56
C SER A 323 19.28 33.56 -56.21
N ILE A 324 20.45 33.96 -55.69
CA ILE A 324 20.95 33.53 -54.37
C ILE A 324 20.16 34.23 -53.26
N ALA A 325 19.84 35.51 -53.43
CA ALA A 325 19.01 36.27 -52.49
C ALA A 325 17.60 35.67 -52.31
N VAL A 326 16.99 35.13 -53.38
CA VAL A 326 15.70 34.43 -53.31
C VAL A 326 15.78 33.18 -52.43
N ASN A 327 16.81 32.35 -52.61
CA ASN A 327 16.97 31.12 -51.81
C ASN A 327 17.21 31.43 -50.32
N ILE A 328 18.03 32.45 -50.03
CA ILE A 328 18.26 32.93 -48.65
C ILE A 328 16.97 33.50 -48.05
N ALA A 329 16.15 34.22 -48.83
CA ALA A 329 14.86 34.72 -48.35
C ALA A 329 13.86 33.60 -48.04
N ILE A 330 13.87 32.49 -48.80
CA ILE A 330 13.06 31.30 -48.49
C ILE A 330 13.52 30.68 -47.16
N SER A 331 14.83 30.47 -46.97
CA SER A 331 15.40 29.95 -45.72
C SER A 331 15.03 30.83 -44.51
N ALA A 332 15.13 32.15 -44.65
CA ALA A 332 14.77 33.09 -43.59
C ALA A 332 13.27 33.04 -43.23
N ARG A 333 12.37 32.88 -44.22
CA ARG A 333 10.93 32.66 -43.97
C ARG A 333 10.68 31.34 -43.25
N GLU A 334 11.37 30.27 -43.64
CA GLU A 334 11.26 28.97 -42.97
C GLU A 334 11.76 29.03 -41.53
N ARG A 335 12.88 29.71 -41.26
CA ARG A 335 13.41 29.93 -39.91
C ARG A 335 12.44 30.72 -39.03
N MET A 336 11.85 31.79 -39.55
CA MET A 336 10.78 32.52 -38.83
C MET A 336 9.59 31.62 -38.49
N MET A 337 9.12 30.80 -39.45
CA MET A 337 8.03 29.86 -39.19
C MET A 337 8.41 28.79 -38.16
N LYS A 338 9.65 28.31 -38.17
CA LYS A 338 10.18 27.36 -37.17
C LYS A 338 10.19 28.00 -35.77
N ILE A 339 10.72 29.21 -35.62
CA ILE A 339 10.75 29.94 -34.33
C ILE A 339 9.32 30.21 -33.83
N ALA A 340 8.39 30.59 -34.71
CA ALA A 340 7.00 30.86 -34.35
C ALA A 340 6.23 29.59 -33.91
N LYS A 341 6.60 28.41 -34.43
CA LYS A 341 5.98 27.13 -34.10
C LYS A 341 6.68 26.37 -32.98
N GLN A 342 7.85 26.81 -32.53
CA GLN A 342 8.57 26.16 -31.44
C GLN A 342 7.78 26.26 -30.12
N PRO A 343 7.48 25.13 -29.45
CA PRO A 343 6.86 25.16 -28.13
C PRO A 343 7.81 25.82 -27.12
N ASN A 344 7.27 26.40 -26.04
CA ASN A 344 8.09 26.86 -24.92
C ASN A 344 8.93 25.69 -24.37
N GLU A 345 10.25 25.72 -24.61
CA GLU A 345 11.18 24.72 -24.09
C GLU A 345 11.35 24.84 -22.56
N ASN A 346 11.26 26.07 -22.03
CA ASN A 346 11.26 26.33 -20.59
C ASN A 346 9.89 26.01 -19.98
N LYS A 347 9.63 24.74 -19.71
CA LYS A 347 8.61 24.36 -18.72
C LYS A 347 9.21 24.59 -17.34
N ALA A 348 8.94 25.75 -16.75
CA ALA A 348 9.31 26.00 -15.37
C ALA A 348 8.83 24.83 -14.48
N GLU A 349 9.74 24.25 -13.71
CA GLU A 349 9.41 23.13 -12.84
C GLU A 349 8.40 23.59 -11.79
N ARG A 350 7.30 22.84 -11.69
CA ARG A 350 6.25 23.11 -10.70
C ARG A 350 6.65 22.62 -9.33
N ARG A 351 6.22 23.33 -8.29
CA ARG A 351 6.40 22.90 -6.90
C ARG A 351 5.72 21.56 -6.67
N LYS A 352 6.38 20.65 -5.95
CA LYS A 352 5.83 19.36 -5.58
C LYS A 352 5.23 19.44 -4.18
N VAL A 353 4.02 19.99 -4.07
CA VAL A 353 3.33 20.20 -2.80
C VAL A 353 2.40 19.04 -2.47
N ARG A 354 2.34 18.63 -1.20
CA ARG A 354 1.31 17.72 -0.68
C ARG A 354 0.45 18.41 0.36
N ASN A 355 -0.84 18.11 0.33
CA ASN A 355 -1.79 18.55 1.35
C ASN A 355 -2.04 17.43 2.37
N PHE A 356 -2.34 17.83 3.60
CA PHE A 356 -2.76 16.92 4.66
C PHE A 356 -3.71 17.63 5.62
N ARG A 357 -4.47 16.83 6.37
CA ARG A 357 -5.33 17.31 7.44
C ARG A 357 -5.12 16.47 8.69
N VAL A 358 -5.01 17.12 9.83
CA VAL A 358 -4.98 16.43 11.12
C VAL A 358 -6.38 16.38 11.69
N ILE A 359 -6.78 15.22 12.21
CA ILE A 359 -8.00 15.11 13.02
C ILE A 359 -7.65 14.51 14.38
N ARG A 360 -8.39 14.91 15.42
CA ARG A 360 -8.36 14.26 16.73
C ARG A 360 -9.50 13.25 16.79
N ILE A 361 -9.16 12.03 17.17
CA ILE A 361 -10.11 10.91 17.30
C ILE A 361 -10.01 10.31 18.70
N GLU A 362 -11.12 9.79 19.19
CA GLU A 362 -11.20 9.07 20.46
C GLU A 362 -11.89 7.73 20.29
N ASP A 363 -11.52 6.74 21.11
CA ASP A 363 -12.16 5.42 21.12
C ASP A 363 -13.68 5.55 21.32
N TYR A 364 -14.44 4.94 20.42
CA TYR A 364 -15.87 4.75 20.66
C TYR A 364 -16.04 3.71 21.77
N SER A 365 -16.38 4.15 22.97
CA SER A 365 -16.65 3.28 24.11
C SER A 365 -17.93 3.71 24.82
N ASN A 366 -18.75 2.72 25.23
CA ASN A 366 -19.96 2.92 26.02
C ASN A 366 -19.64 3.29 27.49
N GLY A 367 -18.76 4.27 27.72
CA GLY A 367 -18.63 4.97 29.01
C GLY A 367 -17.78 4.32 30.11
N ILE A 368 -17.22 3.12 29.94
CA ILE A 368 -16.57 2.39 31.05
C ILE A 368 -15.05 2.65 31.17
N LYS A 369 -14.37 3.07 30.09
CA LYS A 369 -12.91 3.26 30.07
C LYS A 369 -12.53 4.71 29.83
N ALA A 370 -11.42 5.15 30.44
CA ALA A 370 -10.83 6.44 30.16
C ALA A 370 -10.59 6.59 28.66
N LYS A 371 -11.19 7.61 28.05
CA LYS A 371 -11.05 7.89 26.62
C LYS A 371 -9.62 8.32 26.36
N LYS A 372 -8.93 7.60 25.48
CA LYS A 372 -7.63 8.02 24.96
C LYS A 372 -7.85 8.67 23.59
N SER A 373 -7.19 9.79 23.37
CA SER A 373 -7.21 10.50 22.10
C SER A 373 -6.00 10.12 21.25
N ALA A 374 -6.19 10.21 19.94
CA ALA A 374 -5.15 10.08 18.94
C ALA A 374 -5.24 11.23 17.94
N GLN A 375 -4.09 11.63 17.41
CA GLN A 375 -4.02 12.49 16.23
C GLN A 375 -3.84 11.61 14.99
N LEU A 376 -4.76 11.70 14.04
CA LEU A 376 -4.68 11.02 12.76
C LEU A 376 -4.33 12.03 11.66
N HIS A 377 -3.15 11.85 11.05
CA HIS A 377 -2.70 12.57 9.88
C HIS A 377 -3.30 11.95 8.62
N ILE A 378 -4.20 12.68 7.97
CA ILE A 378 -4.83 12.33 6.71
C ILE A 378 -4.04 12.97 5.58
N TRP A 379 -3.24 12.18 4.87
CA TRP A 379 -2.54 12.65 3.67
C TRP A 379 -3.48 12.73 2.46
N ASP A 380 -3.21 13.68 1.58
CA ASP A 380 -4.00 13.96 0.37
C ASP A 380 -5.49 14.20 0.70
N ALA A 381 -5.74 14.90 1.82
CA ALA A 381 -7.07 15.11 2.39
C ALA A 381 -8.07 15.77 1.43
N VAL A 382 -7.60 16.58 0.46
CA VAL A 382 -8.47 17.18 -0.57
C VAL A 382 -9.11 16.12 -1.48
N THR A 383 -8.44 14.99 -1.68
CA THR A 383 -8.93 13.87 -2.51
C THR A 383 -9.79 12.87 -1.73
N LEU A 384 -10.01 13.12 -0.44
CA LEU A 384 -10.84 12.28 0.39
C LEU A 384 -12.31 12.49 0.04
N ASN A 385 -12.93 11.52 -0.63
CA ASN A 385 -14.36 11.52 -0.98
C ASN A 385 -15.29 11.27 0.23
N THR A 386 -14.84 11.52 1.45
CA THR A 386 -15.62 11.32 2.68
C THR A 386 -15.71 12.63 3.45
N GLN A 387 -16.93 13.09 3.66
CA GLN A 387 -17.17 14.25 4.51
C GLN A 387 -16.95 13.85 5.98
N LEU A 388 -15.93 14.44 6.60
CA LEU A 388 -15.65 14.27 8.02
C LEU A 388 -16.29 15.42 8.79
N THR A 389 -17.06 15.11 9.83
CA THR A 389 -17.60 16.13 10.74
C THR A 389 -17.26 15.78 12.19
N GLU A 390 -17.05 16.81 13.01
CA GLU A 390 -16.87 16.64 14.45
C GLU A 390 -18.13 16.00 15.07
N GLY A 391 -17.94 15.14 16.07
CA GLY A 391 -18.98 14.39 16.77
C GLY A 391 -19.45 13.11 16.08
N GLN A 392 -19.10 12.86 14.82
CA GLN A 392 -19.51 11.64 14.10
C GLN A 392 -18.63 10.44 14.43
N ARG A 393 -19.26 9.24 14.38
CA ARG A 393 -18.63 7.96 14.60
C ARG A 393 -18.20 7.32 13.28
N PHE A 394 -16.95 6.88 13.22
CA PHE A 394 -16.39 6.21 12.06
C PHE A 394 -15.66 4.92 12.45
N LYS A 395 -15.83 3.90 11.61
CA LYS A 395 -14.88 2.79 11.52
C LYS A 395 -13.81 3.14 10.50
N ILE A 396 -12.55 3.20 10.94
CA ILE A 396 -11.41 3.57 10.08
C ILE A 396 -10.55 2.34 9.87
N THR A 397 -10.29 1.99 8.61
CA THR A 397 -9.44 0.84 8.27
C THR A 397 -8.04 1.24 7.83
N ASN A 398 -7.04 0.40 8.10
CA ASN A 398 -5.67 0.52 7.57
C ASN A 398 -4.94 1.82 7.96
N CYS A 399 -4.64 2.01 9.24
CA CYS A 399 -3.83 3.13 9.74
C CYS A 399 -2.44 2.67 10.18
N ASN A 400 -1.46 3.58 10.13
CA ASN A 400 -0.10 3.32 10.63
C ASN A 400 0.19 4.12 11.90
N PRO A 401 0.85 3.53 12.91
CA PRO A 401 1.55 4.28 13.95
C PRO A 401 2.62 5.20 13.33
N THR A 402 2.75 6.42 13.85
CA THR A 402 3.78 7.40 13.44
C THR A 402 4.36 8.09 14.68
N ARG A 403 5.45 8.85 14.50
CA ARG A 403 6.08 9.65 15.58
C ARG A 403 6.35 8.84 16.86
N GLN A 404 6.93 7.64 16.72
CA GLN A 404 7.19 6.70 17.81
C GLN A 404 7.81 7.33 19.07
N LYS A 405 8.74 8.29 18.91
CA LYS A 405 9.40 8.99 20.03
C LYS A 405 8.45 9.86 20.87
N SER A 406 7.31 10.25 20.31
CA SER A 406 6.32 11.12 20.95
C SER A 406 5.19 10.33 21.62
N TRP A 407 5.20 9.00 21.54
CA TRP A 407 4.15 8.19 22.17
C TRP A 407 4.30 8.19 23.70
N PRO A 408 3.19 8.25 24.44
CA PRO A 408 3.23 8.21 25.90
C PRO A 408 3.78 6.86 26.38
N SER A 409 4.54 6.89 27.48
CA SER A 409 4.94 5.67 28.16
C SER A 409 3.72 4.97 28.76
N LYS A 410 3.83 3.66 29.01
CA LYS A 410 2.71 2.88 29.58
C LYS A 410 2.22 3.50 30.90
N GLY A 411 0.95 3.88 30.94
CA GLY A 411 0.29 4.47 32.11
C GLY A 411 0.27 5.99 32.15
N GLN A 412 0.97 6.68 31.24
CA GLN A 412 0.89 8.13 31.12
C GLN A 412 -0.30 8.56 30.26
N SER A 413 -0.87 9.71 30.60
CA SER A 413 -1.82 10.41 29.74
C SER A 413 -1.05 11.07 28.60
N GLY A 414 -1.49 10.85 27.37
CA GLY A 414 -0.87 11.42 26.17
C GLY A 414 -1.56 10.94 24.91
N GLU A 415 -1.33 11.66 23.82
CA GLU A 415 -1.91 11.35 22.51
C GLU A 415 -1.02 10.38 21.74
N VAL A 416 -1.62 9.45 21.01
CA VAL A 416 -0.90 8.63 20.02
C VAL A 416 -1.00 9.26 18.64
N TYR A 417 0.00 9.04 17.80
CA TYR A 417 0.07 9.65 16.48
C TYR A 417 -0.07 8.59 15.39
N LEU A 418 -1.04 8.77 14.52
CA LEU A 418 -1.41 7.85 13.46
C LEU A 418 -1.36 8.54 12.10
N SER A 419 -1.21 7.78 11.02
CA SER A 419 -1.38 8.29 9.66
C SER A 419 -2.23 7.36 8.80
N THR A 420 -2.89 7.96 7.81
CA THR A 420 -3.60 7.22 6.77
C THR A 420 -2.63 6.62 5.75
N ARG A 421 -3.14 5.62 5.04
CA ARG A 421 -2.51 4.97 3.89
C ARG A 421 -3.40 5.18 2.67
N ARG A 422 -2.88 4.88 1.47
CA ARG A 422 -3.64 4.93 0.22
C ARG A 422 -4.93 4.07 0.25
N ASN A 423 -4.91 2.98 1.00
CA ASN A 423 -6.05 2.07 1.17
C ASN A 423 -6.80 2.29 2.50
N THR A 424 -6.60 3.42 3.18
CA THR A 424 -7.46 3.81 4.30
C THR A 424 -8.86 4.11 3.78
N ARG A 425 -9.86 3.65 4.52
CA ARG A 425 -11.27 3.90 4.27
C ARG A 425 -11.94 4.31 5.56
N PHE A 426 -12.88 5.23 5.45
CA PHE A 426 -13.70 5.75 6.54
C PHE A 426 -15.13 5.28 6.31
N TYR A 427 -15.68 4.51 7.24
CA TYR A 427 -17.06 4.04 7.19
C TYR A 427 -17.85 4.77 8.28
N ASN A 428 -18.78 5.64 7.88
CA ASN A 428 -19.64 6.33 8.82
C ASN A 428 -20.64 5.35 9.43
N VAL A 429 -20.70 5.27 10.76
CA VAL A 429 -21.57 4.32 11.47
C VAL A 429 -22.97 4.89 11.69
N ASN A 430 -23.16 6.21 11.60
CA ASN A 430 -24.46 6.85 11.84
C ASN A 430 -25.39 6.83 10.61
N ASN A 431 -24.90 6.40 9.44
CA ASN A 431 -25.66 6.25 8.19
C ASN A 431 -25.87 4.77 7.80
N ALA A 432 -25.77 3.84 8.73
CA ALA A 432 -25.91 2.40 8.50
C ALA A 432 -27.17 1.83 9.15
#